data_AF-A0A562PHW8-F1
#
_entry.id   AF-A0A562PHW8-F1
#
_cell.length_a   1.000
_cell.length_b   1.000
_cell.length_c   1.000
_cell.angle_alpha   90.00
_cell.angle_beta   90.00
_cell.angle_gamma   90.00
#
_symmetry.space_group_name_H-M   'P 1'
#
loop_
_entity.id
_entity.type
_entity.pdbx_description
1 polymer ?
#
loop_
_entity_poly.entity_id
_entity_poly.type
_entity_poly.pdbx_seq_one_letter_code
_entity_poly.pdbx_strand_id
1 'polypeptide(L)'
;MLFLQILGTGVYFNSDKLYFSFSILRFLKRQHFDDNTATVFNDKIHCYFMGGYVFNVSQSVKLKPSFLTRLVSGGPLQVDVAANVLWQDKFSFGL
;
A
#
# COMPACT_ATOMS: atom_id res chain seq x y z
N MET A 1 8.90 -27.69 0.52
CA MET A 1 8.10 -26.48 0.22
C MET A 1 8.30 -25.49 1.37
N LEU A 2 8.95 -24.34 1.12
CA LEU A 2 9.17 -23.31 2.15
C LEU A 2 7.86 -22.58 2.43
N PHE A 3 7.38 -22.64 3.67
CA PHE A 3 6.22 -21.87 4.11
C PHE A 3 6.69 -20.47 4.54
N LEU A 4 6.34 -19.45 3.76
CA LEU A 4 6.55 -18.05 4.13
C LEU A 4 5.34 -17.55 4.93
N GLN A 5 5.60 -17.08 6.14
CA GLN A 5 4.58 -16.39 6.94
C GLN A 5 4.62 -14.90 6.61
N ILE A 6 3.45 -14.33 6.34
CA ILE A 6 3.30 -12.90 6.05
C ILE A 6 2.39 -12.33 7.14
N LEU A 7 2.87 -11.34 7.87
CA LEU A 7 2.07 -10.60 8.86
C LEU A 7 2.00 -9.14 8.44
N GLY A 8 0.78 -8.60 8.39
CA GLY A 8 0.51 -7.22 8.01
C GLY A 8 -0.28 -6.50 9.08
N THR A 9 -0.02 -5.21 9.26
CA THR A 9 -0.81 -4.33 10.12
C THR A 9 -0.91 -2.96 9.46
N GLY A 10 -2.06 -2.30 9.58
CA GLY A 10 -2.24 -0.99 8.99
C GLY A 10 -3.40 -0.23 9.59
N VAL A 11 -3.42 1.05 9.28
CA VAL A 11 -4.47 1.99 9.63
C VAL A 11 -5.07 2.55 8.34
N TYR A 12 -6.39 2.76 8.37
CA TYR A 12 -7.15 3.34 7.26
C TYR A 12 -7.99 4.47 7.82
N PHE A 13 -7.91 5.62 7.17
CA PHE A 13 -8.75 6.77 7.47
C PHE A 13 -9.52 7.17 6.22
N ASN A 14 -10.82 7.43 6.40
CA ASN A 14 -11.69 7.89 5.34
C ASN A 14 -12.69 8.91 5.88
N SER A 15 -12.77 10.03 5.19
CA SER A 15 -13.75 11.10 5.38
C SER A 15 -14.57 11.27 4.10
N ASP A 16 -15.41 12.29 4.01
CA ASP A 16 -16.31 12.51 2.87
C ASP A 16 -15.56 12.72 1.55
N LYS A 17 -14.36 13.29 1.63
CA LYS A 17 -13.56 13.64 0.44
C LYS A 17 -12.11 13.21 0.52
N LEU A 18 -11.61 12.76 1.66
CA LEU A 18 -10.19 12.47 1.85
C LEU A 18 -10.04 11.08 2.42
N TYR A 19 -9.13 10.31 1.85
CA TYR A 19 -8.78 8.99 2.34
C TYR A 19 -7.28 8.81 2.31
N PHE A 20 -6.77 8.14 3.33
CA PHE A 20 -5.38 7.69 3.36
C PHE A 20 -5.24 6.43 4.17
N SER A 21 -4.18 5.69 3.90
CA SER A 21 -3.85 4.48 4.60
C SER A 21 -2.34 4.39 4.80
N PHE A 22 -1.97 3.75 5.89
CA PHE A 22 -0.59 3.37 6.14
C PHE A 22 -0.57 1.93 6.60
N SER A 23 0.24 1.08 5.97
CA SER A 23 0.36 -0.31 6.34
C SER A 23 1.80 -0.79 6.27
N ILE A 24 2.10 -1.76 7.12
CA ILE A 24 3.39 -2.43 7.21
C ILE A 24 3.13 -3.91 7.01
N LEU A 25 3.91 -4.52 6.12
CA LEU A 25 3.91 -5.94 5.83
C LEU A 25 5.30 -6.51 6.13
N ARG A 26 5.35 -7.55 6.95
CA ARG A 26 6.58 -8.24 7.32
C ARG A 26 6.52 -9.68 6.85
N PHE A 27 7.54 -10.08 6.10
CA PHE A 27 7.75 -11.48 5.72
C PHE A 27 8.62 -12.14 6.79
N LEU A 28 8.07 -13.12 7.51
CA LEU A 28 8.80 -13.93 8.46
C LEU A 28 9.32 -15.16 7.73
N LYS A 29 10.63 -15.22 7.50
CA LYS A 29 11.29 -16.45 7.04
C LYS A 29 11.75 -17.25 8.25
N ARG A 30 11.11 -18.39 8.54
CA ARG A 30 11.71 -19.40 9.42
C ARG A 30 12.72 -20.22 8.62
N GLN A 31 13.99 -20.19 9.02
CA GLN A 31 14.90 -21.30 8.75
C GLN A 31 15.04 -22.12 10.04
N HIS A 32 14.88 -23.44 9.91
CA HIS A 32 15.30 -24.37 10.95
C HIS A 32 16.84 -24.26 11.03
N PHE A 33 17.33 -23.91 12.20
CA PHE A 33 18.75 -23.90 12.51
C PHE A 33 19.18 -25.31 12.89
N ASP A 34 19.98 -25.92 12.03
CA ASP A 34 21.07 -26.78 12.47
C ASP A 34 22.30 -25.88 12.70
N ASP A 35 23.18 -26.32 13.60
CA ASP A 35 24.16 -25.56 14.36
C ASP A 35 24.99 -24.46 13.63
N ASN A 36 25.27 -23.37 14.37
CA ASN A 36 26.52 -22.59 14.34
C ASN A 36 26.79 -21.50 13.27
N THR A 37 25.83 -20.70 12.82
CA THR A 37 26.17 -19.40 12.18
C THR A 37 25.17 -18.31 12.52
N ALA A 38 25.62 -17.12 12.90
CA ALA A 38 24.76 -15.98 13.18
C ALA A 38 23.95 -15.59 11.92
N THR A 39 22.79 -16.20 11.70
CA THR A 39 21.98 -15.88 10.52
C THR A 39 21.29 -14.55 10.77
N VAL A 40 21.84 -13.54 10.11
CA VAL A 40 21.32 -12.19 10.03
C VAL A 40 19.85 -12.28 9.63
N PHE A 41 18.98 -11.87 10.55
CA PHE A 41 17.54 -11.73 10.37
C PHE A 41 17.26 -10.85 9.14
N ASN A 42 17.04 -11.47 7.98
CA ASN A 42 16.73 -10.76 6.74
C ASN A 42 15.21 -10.64 6.56
N ASP A 43 14.55 -10.13 7.60
CA ASP A 43 13.12 -9.79 7.54
C ASP A 43 12.96 -8.53 6.69
N LYS A 44 12.45 -8.72 5.47
CA LYS A 44 12.11 -7.60 4.61
C LYS A 44 10.80 -7.00 5.10
N ILE A 45 10.89 -5.76 5.58
CA ILE A 45 9.74 -4.93 5.91
C ILE A 45 9.34 -4.16 4.65
N HIS A 46 8.05 -4.21 4.32
CA HIS A 46 7.42 -3.46 3.25
C HIS A 46 6.41 -2.49 3.87
N CYS A 47 6.64 -1.20 3.73
CA CYS A 47 5.71 -0.17 4.17
C CYS A 47 4.97 0.41 2.95
N TYR A 48 3.67 0.59 3.09
CA TYR A 48 2.80 1.18 2.08
C TYR A 48 2.12 2.40 2.67
N PHE A 49 2.14 3.50 1.94
CA PHE A 49 1.38 4.69 2.26
C PHE A 49 0.54 5.08 1.05
N MET A 50 -0.76 5.16 1.23
CA MET A 50 -1.69 5.54 0.15
C MET A 50 -2.47 6.77 0.59
N GLY A 51 -2.74 7.66 -0.35
CA GLY A 51 -3.60 8.82 -0.11
C GLY A 51 -4.38 9.19 -1.36
N GLY A 52 -5.52 9.83 -1.17
CA GLY A 52 -6.31 10.38 -2.25
C GLY A 52 -7.39 11.35 -1.78
N TYR A 53 -7.93 12.09 -2.74
CA TYR A 53 -8.95 13.10 -2.50
C TYR A 53 -10.07 13.00 -3.53
N VAL A 54 -11.30 13.36 -3.18
CA VAL A 54 -12.47 13.40 -4.05
C VAL A 54 -12.84 14.85 -4.33
N PHE A 55 -12.49 15.32 -5.53
CA PHE A 55 -12.89 16.62 -6.04
C PHE A 55 -14.26 16.51 -6.72
N ASN A 56 -15.26 17.19 -6.18
CA ASN A 56 -16.55 17.34 -6.87
C ASN A 56 -16.41 18.45 -7.92
N VAL A 57 -16.16 18.06 -9.18
CA VAL A 57 -16.00 19.00 -10.30
C VAL A 57 -17.37 19.52 -10.76
N SER A 58 -18.39 18.66 -10.70
CA SER A 58 -19.79 19.01 -10.92
C SER A 58 -20.71 18.09 -10.12
N GLN A 59 -22.03 18.29 -10.20
CA GLN A 59 -23.01 17.39 -9.58
C GLN A 59 -22.90 15.94 -10.10
N SER A 60 -22.40 15.78 -11.32
CA SER A 60 -22.30 14.49 -12.00
C SER A 60 -20.87 13.99 -12.12
N VAL A 61 -19.84 14.81 -11.89
CA VAL A 61 -18.44 14.43 -12.13
C VAL A 61 -17.62 14.61 -10.88
N LYS A 62 -16.97 13.52 -10.44
CA LYS A 62 -16.03 13.50 -9.32
C LYS A 62 -14.66 13.06 -9.81
N LEU A 63 -13.64 13.87 -9.59
CA LEU A 63 -12.24 13.52 -9.88
C LEU A 63 -11.58 13.01 -8.59
N LYS A 64 -10.93 11.85 -8.67
CA LYS A 64 -10.32 11.14 -7.56
C LYS A 64 -8.84 10.86 -7.83
N PRO A 65 -7.94 11.84 -7.64
CA PRO A 65 -6.52 11.58 -7.66
C PRO A 65 -6.10 10.81 -6.41
N SER A 66 -5.14 9.92 -6.59
CA SER A 66 -4.53 9.13 -5.54
C SER A 66 -3.07 8.86 -5.82
N PHE A 67 -2.33 8.54 -4.78
CA PHE A 67 -0.96 8.08 -4.88
C PHE A 67 -0.73 6.90 -3.94
N LEU A 68 0.24 6.06 -4.29
CA LEU A 68 0.70 4.93 -3.49
C LEU A 68 2.22 4.98 -3.41
N THR A 69 2.74 5.11 -2.21
CA THR A 69 4.17 5.02 -1.93
C THR A 69 4.49 3.66 -1.33
N ARG A 70 5.52 3.00 -1.84
CA ARG A 70 6.01 1.70 -1.38
C ARG A 70 7.46 1.84 -0.95
N LEU A 71 7.75 1.47 0.29
CA LEU A 71 9.10 1.42 0.84
C LEU A 71 9.44 -0.03 1.18
N VAL A 72 10.57 -0.51 0.67
CA VAL A 72 11.05 -1.87 0.95
C VAL A 72 12.44 -1.77 1.56
N SER A 73 12.68 -2.49 2.66
CA SER A 73 14.01 -2.53 3.27
C SER A 73 15.06 -3.01 2.27
N GLY A 74 16.08 -2.17 2.02
CA GLY A 74 17.15 -2.42 1.05
C GLY A 74 16.76 -2.26 -0.43
N GLY A 75 15.56 -1.75 -0.74
CA GLY A 75 15.09 -1.47 -2.10
C GLY A 75 14.91 0.03 -2.38
N PRO A 76 14.76 0.43 -3.66
CA PRO A 76 14.46 1.81 -4.02
C PRO A 76 13.04 2.20 -3.57
N LEU A 77 12.85 3.49 -3.27
CA LEU A 77 11.53 4.09 -3.05
C LEU A 77 10.71 4.04 -4.34
N GLN A 78 9.47 3.54 -4.28
CA GLN A 78 8.53 3.54 -5.41
C GLN A 78 7.32 4.40 -5.08
N VAL A 79 6.91 5.24 -6.04
CA VAL A 79 5.71 6.07 -5.95
C VAL A 79 4.90 5.89 -7.22
N ASP A 80 3.64 5.48 -7.06
CA ASP A 80 2.66 5.39 -8.13
C ASP A 80 1.62 6.49 -7.93
N VAL A 81 1.16 7.08 -9.02
CA VAL A 81 0.09 8.08 -9.02
C VAL A 81 -0.99 7.60 -9.97
N ALA A 82 -2.24 7.82 -9.58
CA ALA A 82 -3.40 7.47 -10.39
C ALA A 82 -4.46 8.57 -10.27
N ALA A 83 -5.30 8.70 -11.28
CA ALA A 83 -6.44 9.60 -11.25
C ALA A 83 -7.67 8.93 -11.83
N ASN A 84 -8.79 8.96 -11.09
CA ASN A 84 -10.05 8.38 -11.52
C ASN A 84 -11.14 9.43 -11.66
N VAL A 85 -11.82 9.48 -12.79
CA VAL A 85 -13.01 10.30 -13.02
C VAL A 85 -14.24 9.42 -12.86
N LEU A 86 -15.06 9.72 -11.86
CA LEU A 86 -16.34 9.08 -11.62
C LEU A 86 -17.47 9.96 -12.17
N TRP A 87 -18.21 9.45 -13.14
CA TRP A 87 -19.35 10.10 -13.77
C TRP A 87 -20.67 9.46 -13.33
N GLN A 88 -21.61 10.30 -12.88
CA GLN A 88 -22.94 9.98 -12.36
C GLN A 88 -22.94 8.90 -11.28
N ASP A 89 -21.84 8.78 -10.51
CA ASP A 89 -21.62 7.71 -9.53
C ASP A 89 -21.76 6.28 -10.10
N LYS A 90 -21.65 6.11 -11.42
CA LYS A 90 -21.89 4.84 -12.12
C LYS A 90 -20.73 4.41 -13.03
N PHE A 91 -20.05 5.36 -13.67
CA PHE A 91 -18.98 5.07 -14.61
C PHE A 91 -17.67 5.65 -14.11
N SER A 92 -16.63 4.82 -14.01
CA SER A 92 -15.29 5.27 -13.60
C SER A 92 -14.31 5.10 -14.75
N PHE A 93 -13.55 6.15 -15.03
CA PHE A 93 -12.45 6.16 -16.00
C PHE A 93 -11.16 6.49 -15.26
N GLY A 94 -10.14 5.67 -15.39
CA GLY A 94 -8.88 5.82 -14.65
C GLY A 94 -7.68 5.96 -15.58
N LEU A 95 -6.67 6.67 -15.10
CA LEU A 95 -5.28 6.63 -15.59
C LEU A 95 -4.35 6.29 -14.43
#